data_AF-A0A3D5AIW2-F1
#
_entry.id   AF-A0A3D5AIW2-F1
#
_cell.length_a   1.000
_cell.length_b   1.000
_cell.length_c   1.000
_cell.angle_alpha   90.00
_cell.angle_beta   90.00
_cell.angle_gamma   90.00
#
_symmetry.space_group_name_H-M   'P 1'
#
loop_
_entity.id
_entity.type
_entity.pdbx_description
1 polymer ?
#
loop_
_entity_poly.entity_id
_entity_poly.type
_entity_poly.pdbx_seq_one_letter_code
_entity_poly.pdbx_strand_id
1 'polypeptide(L)'
;MSEKPITIRITGKVGYEDEITVAQAAQIIGFLNADTGPTLLPPNGGPAAGPSLVEAKVRTMIKVASPRAALEAAGAKTNPQKIVALAAWVLQDGGETFQLDAIKVQFQRAREMMPKNLSRDLASAITSGWVAESDMPGEYYLTNKVQNVLEGGFPVETRNGSPRNRARTSTIRTRRSGGPSKSAKPQVFASIDEFPPVLDGVLPYHRMPAQKELLLWALWFAKVNDIKGLTNSDAVWLTNELGAGIHSKHLTARFELLRKAGHANRSTVDKTLRITPPGEAYLKSVTAKNA
;
A
#
# COMPACT_ATOMS: atom_id res chain seq x y z
N MET A 1 -10.01 -63.36 10.44
CA MET A 1 -9.20 -64.09 9.45
C MET A 1 -7.90 -63.31 9.31
N SER A 2 -6.75 -63.92 9.57
CA SER A 2 -5.46 -63.23 9.46
C SER A 2 -5.10 -63.12 7.98
N GLU A 3 -5.05 -61.90 7.46
CA GLU A 3 -4.65 -61.63 6.09
C GLU A 3 -3.16 -61.96 5.92
N LYS A 4 -2.82 -62.73 4.88
CA LYS A 4 -1.43 -63.06 4.57
C LYS A 4 -0.77 -61.85 3.92
N PRO A 5 0.41 -61.39 4.39
CA PRO A 5 1.11 -60.27 3.79
C PRO A 5 1.59 -60.63 2.37
N ILE A 6 1.62 -59.64 1.48
CA ILE A 6 2.09 -59.77 0.10
C ILE A 6 3.37 -58.95 -0.04
N THR A 7 4.44 -59.56 -0.53
CA THR A 7 5.69 -58.86 -0.82
C THR A 7 5.65 -58.25 -2.21
N ILE A 8 5.88 -56.94 -2.33
CA ILE A 8 6.12 -56.29 -3.63
C ILE A 8 7.61 -56.06 -3.79
N ARG A 9 8.12 -56.39 -4.99
CA ARG A 9 9.50 -56.12 -5.39
C ARG A 9 9.53 -55.38 -6.73
N ILE A 10 10.08 -54.18 -6.73
CA ILE A 10 10.26 -53.35 -7.92
C ILE A 10 11.75 -53.27 -8.22
N THR A 11 12.15 -53.66 -9.43
CA THR A 11 13.56 -53.68 -9.86
C THR A 11 13.79 -52.68 -11.00
N GLY A 12 14.84 -51.86 -10.86
CA GLY A 12 15.22 -50.82 -11.81
C GLY A 12 16.57 -50.21 -11.43
N LYS A 13 16.82 -48.94 -11.80
CA LYS A 13 18.02 -48.20 -11.33
C LYS A 13 18.04 -48.03 -9.80
N VAL A 14 16.88 -48.12 -9.16
CA VAL A 14 16.70 -48.18 -7.72
C VAL A 14 15.82 -49.40 -7.43
N GLY A 15 16.19 -50.21 -6.43
CA GLY A 15 15.40 -51.36 -5.97
C GLY A 15 14.54 -51.00 -4.77
N TYR A 16 13.31 -51.52 -4.72
CA TYR A 16 12.41 -51.38 -3.57
C TYR A 16 11.74 -52.73 -3.27
N GLU A 17 11.69 -53.09 -1.99
CA GLU A 17 11.09 -54.32 -1.49
C GLU A 17 10.39 -54.03 -0.16
N ASP A 18 9.11 -54.37 -0.06
CA ASP A 18 8.30 -54.13 1.13
C ASP A 18 7.12 -55.12 1.24
N GLU A 19 6.65 -55.34 2.46
CA GLU A 19 5.47 -56.16 2.76
C GLU A 19 4.23 -55.27 2.86
N ILE A 20 3.24 -55.54 2.02
CA ILE A 20 2.02 -54.75 1.93
C ILE A 20 0.76 -55.59 2.07
N THR A 21 -0.34 -54.91 2.35
CA THR A 21 -1.67 -55.51 2.41
C THR A 21 -2.24 -55.77 1.02
N VAL A 22 -3.22 -56.68 0.91
CA VAL A 22 -3.90 -57.02 -0.35
C VAL A 22 -4.55 -55.78 -0.98
N ALA A 23 -5.13 -54.91 -0.16
CA ALA A 23 -5.77 -53.67 -0.62
C ALA A 23 -4.75 -52.70 -1.25
N GLN A 24 -3.56 -52.57 -0.66
CA GLN A 24 -2.48 -51.73 -1.20
C GLN A 24 -1.90 -52.33 -2.48
N ALA A 25 -1.75 -53.66 -2.54
CA ALA A 25 -1.27 -54.34 -3.74
C ALA A 25 -2.21 -54.09 -4.93
N ALA A 26 -3.52 -54.15 -4.72
CA ALA A 26 -4.51 -53.86 -5.76
C ALA A 26 -4.42 -52.41 -6.28
N GLN A 27 -4.16 -51.43 -5.40
CA GLN A 27 -3.98 -50.03 -5.81
C GLN A 27 -2.72 -49.83 -6.66
N ILE A 28 -1.60 -50.45 -6.26
CA ILE A 28 -0.33 -50.35 -7.00
C ILE A 28 -0.47 -51.00 -8.38
N ILE A 29 -1.09 -52.18 -8.45
CA ILE A 29 -1.36 -52.86 -9.73
C ILE A 29 -2.29 -52.01 -10.60
N GLY A 30 -3.33 -51.41 -10.02
CA GLY A 30 -4.23 -50.51 -10.73
C GLY A 30 -3.52 -49.28 -11.29
N PHE A 31 -2.61 -48.68 -10.53
CA PHE A 31 -1.81 -47.54 -10.96
C PHE A 31 -0.82 -47.90 -12.08
N LEU A 32 -0.17 -49.07 -11.99
CA LEU A 32 0.77 -49.54 -13.00
C LEU A 32 0.08 -49.94 -14.33
N ASN A 33 -1.14 -50.47 -14.26
CA ASN A 33 -1.94 -50.86 -15.42
C ASN A 33 -2.82 -49.74 -15.97
N ALA A 34 -2.90 -48.59 -15.29
CA ALA A 34 -3.58 -47.42 -15.83
C ALA A 34 -2.72 -46.83 -16.95
N ASP A 35 -2.94 -47.36 -18.16
CA ASP A 35 -2.45 -46.78 -19.41
C ASP A 35 -2.74 -45.29 -19.39
N THR A 36 -1.69 -44.47 -19.62
CA THR A 36 -1.73 -43.00 -19.57
C THR A 36 -2.85 -42.43 -20.44
N GLY A 37 -4.02 -42.25 -19.83
CA GLY A 37 -5.21 -41.66 -20.43
C GLY A 37 -6.07 -41.01 -19.33
N PRO A 38 -6.76 -39.88 -19.63
CA PRO A 38 -7.33 -39.04 -18.60
C PRO A 38 -8.56 -39.67 -17.96
N THR A 39 -8.40 -39.95 -16.66
CA THR A 39 -9.38 -39.89 -15.57
C THR A 39 -10.86 -40.05 -15.93
N LEU A 40 -11.40 -41.24 -15.69
CA LEU A 40 -12.82 -41.42 -15.39
C LEU A 40 -13.01 -41.55 -13.87
N LEU A 41 -13.86 -40.69 -13.32
CA LEU A 41 -14.29 -40.64 -11.92
C LEU A 41 -15.07 -41.91 -11.54
N PRO A 42 -14.95 -42.43 -10.30
CA PRO A 42 -15.93 -43.35 -9.75
C PRO A 42 -17.09 -42.60 -9.05
N PRO A 43 -18.31 -43.15 -9.05
CA PRO A 43 -19.43 -42.62 -8.29
C PRO A 43 -19.45 -43.16 -6.86
N ASN A 44 -19.60 -42.23 -5.92
CA ASN A 44 -20.44 -42.26 -4.72
C ASN A 44 -20.40 -43.48 -3.75
N GLY A 45 -20.04 -43.20 -2.48
CA GLY A 45 -20.60 -43.92 -1.32
C GLY A 45 -19.66 -44.16 -0.13
N GLY A 46 -19.57 -43.22 0.82
CA GLY A 46 -19.07 -43.47 2.19
C GLY A 46 -18.45 -42.25 2.88
N PRO A 47 -18.82 -41.93 4.16
CA PRO A 47 -18.22 -40.82 4.89
C PRO A 47 -16.98 -41.31 5.63
N ALA A 48 -15.80 -41.04 5.08
CA ALA A 48 -14.53 -41.24 5.78
C ALA A 48 -13.67 -39.99 5.64
N ALA A 49 -13.16 -39.52 6.78
CA ALA A 49 -12.31 -38.36 6.92
C ALA A 49 -11.18 -38.37 5.87
N GLY A 50 -11.27 -37.44 4.93
CA GLY A 50 -10.36 -37.39 3.80
C GLY A 50 -8.95 -36.94 4.22
N PRO A 51 -7.88 -37.55 3.68
CA PRO A 51 -6.60 -36.88 3.61
C PRO A 51 -6.75 -35.65 2.72
N SER A 52 -6.18 -34.54 3.18
CA SER A 52 -6.24 -33.22 2.57
C SER A 52 -5.76 -33.24 1.11
N LEU A 53 -6.69 -33.09 0.17
CA LEU A 53 -6.50 -33.13 -1.29
C LEU A 53 -5.79 -31.87 -1.85
N VAL A 54 -4.98 -31.17 -1.04
CA VAL A 54 -4.45 -29.84 -1.37
C VAL A 54 -3.00 -29.86 -1.88
N GLU A 55 -2.26 -30.96 -1.72
CA GLU A 55 -0.80 -30.97 -2.01
C GLU A 55 -0.40 -31.35 -3.45
N ALA A 56 -1.28 -31.93 -4.26
CA ALA A 56 -0.84 -32.55 -5.53
C ALA A 56 -0.89 -31.64 -6.78
N LYS A 57 -1.36 -30.39 -6.70
CA LYS A 57 -1.66 -29.58 -7.90
C LYS A 57 -0.67 -28.43 -8.22
N VAL A 58 0.47 -28.34 -7.54
CA VAL A 58 1.40 -27.19 -7.73
C VAL A 58 2.47 -27.43 -8.82
N ARG A 59 2.57 -28.62 -9.42
CA ARG A 59 3.81 -29.06 -10.09
C ARG A 59 3.97 -28.79 -11.59
N THR A 60 3.11 -28.00 -12.22
CA THR A 60 3.32 -27.57 -13.61
C THR A 60 3.62 -26.09 -13.70
N MET A 61 4.60 -25.61 -12.91
CA MET A 61 5.19 -24.30 -13.20
C MET A 61 6.03 -24.44 -14.48
N ILE A 62 5.84 -23.52 -15.42
CA ILE A 62 6.63 -23.45 -16.65
C ILE A 62 8.10 -23.40 -16.24
N LYS A 63 8.88 -24.42 -16.63
CA LYS A 63 10.30 -24.44 -16.33
C LYS A 63 11.00 -23.38 -17.16
N VAL A 64 11.51 -22.34 -16.50
CA VAL A 64 12.18 -21.24 -17.17
C VAL A 64 13.70 -21.42 -17.06
N ALA A 65 14.42 -21.14 -18.15
CA ALA A 65 15.86 -21.37 -18.25
C ALA A 65 16.72 -20.35 -17.47
N SER A 66 16.19 -19.16 -17.15
CA SER A 66 16.94 -18.12 -16.44
C SER A 66 16.04 -17.24 -15.57
N PRO A 67 16.59 -16.60 -14.51
CA PRO A 67 15.84 -15.67 -13.66
C PRO A 67 15.22 -14.50 -14.45
N ARG A 68 15.93 -14.00 -15.45
CA ARG A 68 15.41 -12.93 -16.33
C ARG A 68 14.24 -13.41 -17.18
N ALA A 69 14.36 -14.60 -17.76
CA ALA A 69 13.26 -15.18 -18.53
C ALA A 69 12.03 -15.42 -17.65
N ALA A 70 12.19 -15.68 -16.35
CA ALA A 70 11.05 -15.81 -15.43
C ALA A 70 10.31 -14.48 -15.23
N LEU A 71 11.04 -13.36 -15.16
CA LEU A 71 10.45 -12.02 -15.10
C LEU A 71 9.70 -11.65 -16.38
N GLU A 72 10.30 -11.95 -17.53
CA GLU A 72 9.72 -11.70 -18.85
C GLU A 72 8.47 -12.56 -19.08
N ALA A 73 8.54 -13.86 -18.76
CA ALA A 73 7.41 -14.78 -18.86
C ALA A 73 6.23 -14.35 -17.96
N ALA A 74 6.51 -13.91 -16.74
CA ALA A 74 5.47 -13.46 -15.81
C ALA A 74 4.95 -12.04 -16.11
N GLY A 75 5.61 -11.27 -16.97
CA GLY A 75 5.26 -9.87 -17.25
C GLY A 75 5.36 -8.96 -16.03
N ALA A 76 6.27 -9.25 -15.10
CA ALA A 76 6.40 -8.55 -13.82
C ALA A 76 6.93 -7.12 -13.98
N LYS A 77 6.12 -6.10 -13.63
CA LYS A 77 6.49 -4.68 -13.78
C LYS A 77 6.87 -4.02 -12.46
N THR A 78 6.14 -4.31 -11.38
CA THR A 78 6.36 -3.69 -10.06
C THR A 78 7.28 -4.55 -9.19
N ASN A 79 7.94 -3.95 -8.19
CA ASN A 79 8.87 -4.68 -7.31
C ASN A 79 8.21 -5.90 -6.63
N PRO A 80 6.98 -5.82 -6.07
CA PRO A 80 6.32 -7.00 -5.49
C PRO A 80 6.09 -8.12 -6.51
N GLN A 81 5.75 -7.78 -7.75
CA GLN A 81 5.55 -8.75 -8.84
C GLN A 81 6.88 -9.42 -9.22
N LYS A 82 7.96 -8.62 -9.30
CA LYS A 82 9.31 -9.14 -9.58
C LYS A 82 9.78 -10.11 -8.49
N ILE A 83 9.53 -9.79 -7.21
CA ILE A 83 9.83 -10.68 -6.08
C ILE A 83 9.11 -12.03 -6.26
N VAL A 84 7.82 -12.00 -6.58
CA VAL A 84 7.02 -13.20 -6.80
C VAL A 84 7.52 -14.06 -7.96
N ALA A 85 7.81 -13.43 -9.10
CA ALA A 85 8.30 -14.15 -10.28
C ALA A 85 9.68 -14.79 -10.03
N LEU A 86 10.58 -14.09 -9.33
CA LEU A 86 11.88 -14.66 -8.94
C LEU A 86 11.74 -15.74 -7.87
N ALA A 87 10.79 -15.62 -6.93
CA ALA A 87 10.49 -16.67 -5.97
C ALA A 87 10.04 -17.95 -6.67
N ALA A 88 9.21 -17.84 -7.71
CA ALA A 88 8.77 -19.00 -8.48
C ALA A 88 9.94 -19.67 -9.19
N TRP A 89 10.88 -18.88 -9.71
CA TRP A 89 12.13 -19.40 -10.28
C TRP A 89 12.95 -20.17 -9.22
N VAL A 90 13.10 -19.63 -8.00
CA VAL A 90 13.90 -20.29 -6.94
C VAL A 90 13.28 -21.62 -6.52
N LEU A 91 11.96 -21.70 -6.47
CA LEU A 91 11.23 -22.92 -6.09
C LEU A 91 11.20 -23.98 -7.22
N GLN A 92 11.51 -23.60 -8.46
CA GLN A 92 11.51 -24.53 -9.61
C GLN A 92 12.52 -25.67 -9.45
N ASP A 93 13.59 -25.45 -8.68
CA ASP A 93 14.62 -26.45 -8.40
C ASP A 93 14.18 -27.49 -7.34
N GLY A 94 12.93 -27.43 -6.87
CA GLY A 94 12.31 -28.42 -5.98
C GLY A 94 12.22 -28.01 -4.52
N GLY A 95 12.47 -26.73 -4.19
CA GLY A 95 12.20 -26.18 -2.87
C GLY A 95 10.72 -25.85 -2.66
N GLU A 96 10.23 -25.96 -1.43
CA GLU A 96 8.87 -25.54 -1.05
C GLU A 96 8.84 -24.11 -0.49
N THR A 97 9.93 -23.71 0.17
CA THR A 97 10.12 -22.38 0.74
C THR A 97 11.34 -21.67 0.14
N PHE A 98 11.36 -20.34 0.23
CA PHE A 98 12.48 -19.51 -0.17
C PHE A 98 12.77 -18.46 0.91
N GLN A 99 14.03 -18.02 0.96
CA GLN A 99 14.48 -16.93 1.82
C GLN A 99 14.67 -15.63 1.04
N LEU A 100 14.55 -14.50 1.71
CA LEU A 100 14.75 -13.16 1.13
C LEU A 100 16.14 -12.97 0.50
N ASP A 101 17.18 -13.57 1.08
CA ASP A 101 18.55 -13.43 0.56
C ASP A 101 18.73 -14.18 -0.77
N ALA A 102 18.06 -15.31 -0.96
CA ALA A 102 18.05 -16.03 -2.23
C ALA A 102 17.47 -15.15 -3.35
N ILE A 103 16.40 -14.40 -3.06
CA ILE A 103 15.77 -13.46 -3.99
C ILE A 103 16.72 -12.31 -4.37
N LYS A 104 17.48 -11.77 -3.41
CA LYS A 104 18.48 -10.70 -3.70
C LYS A 104 19.52 -11.16 -4.73
N VAL A 105 20.01 -12.39 -4.59
CA VAL A 105 20.95 -12.98 -5.55
C VAL A 105 20.30 -13.09 -6.93
N GLN A 106 19.02 -13.45 -7.01
CA GLN A 106 18.32 -13.53 -8.29
C GLN A 106 18.09 -12.17 -8.97
N PHE A 107 17.83 -11.09 -8.22
CA PHE A 107 17.76 -9.74 -8.79
C PHE A 107 19.08 -9.36 -9.50
N GLN A 108 20.22 -9.65 -8.86
CA GLN A 108 21.54 -9.39 -9.45
C GLN A 108 21.79 -10.24 -10.69
N ARG A 109 21.45 -11.55 -10.64
CA ARG A 109 21.58 -12.46 -11.79
C ARG A 109 20.69 -12.07 -12.96
N ALA A 110 19.49 -11.55 -12.69
CA ALA A 110 18.57 -11.03 -13.70
C ALA A 110 19.00 -9.67 -14.27
N ARG A 111 20.02 -9.02 -13.70
CA ARG A 111 20.46 -7.65 -14.02
C ARG A 111 19.35 -6.61 -13.83
N GLU A 112 18.52 -6.82 -12.83
CA GLU A 112 17.44 -5.92 -12.44
C GLU A 112 17.87 -5.03 -11.27
N MET A 113 17.28 -3.83 -11.16
CA MET A 113 17.52 -2.96 -10.02
C MET A 113 16.93 -3.57 -8.75
N MET A 114 17.78 -3.75 -7.73
CA MET A 114 17.32 -4.24 -6.43
C MET A 114 16.35 -3.22 -5.79
N PRO A 115 15.21 -3.68 -5.25
CA PRO A 115 14.30 -2.80 -4.52
C PRO A 115 14.99 -2.10 -3.35
N LYS A 116 14.77 -0.78 -3.20
CA LYS A 116 15.34 0.00 -2.08
C LYS A 116 14.89 -0.53 -0.71
N ASN A 117 13.70 -1.12 -0.64
CA ASN A 117 13.17 -1.73 0.58
C ASN A 117 12.46 -3.05 0.25
N LEU A 118 13.24 -4.12 0.13
CA LEU A 118 12.76 -5.46 -0.21
C LEU A 118 11.69 -5.96 0.78
N SER A 119 11.87 -5.72 2.08
CA SER A 119 10.92 -6.15 3.12
C SER A 119 9.54 -5.50 2.96
N ARG A 120 9.50 -4.21 2.59
CA ARG A 120 8.23 -3.50 2.31
C ARG A 120 7.53 -4.07 1.07
N ASP A 121 8.27 -4.36 0.02
CA ASP A 121 7.71 -4.89 -1.23
C ASP A 121 7.26 -6.35 -1.04
N LEU A 122 7.98 -7.14 -0.25
CA LEU A 122 7.55 -8.48 0.19
C LEU A 122 6.25 -8.41 1.01
N ALA A 123 6.15 -7.51 1.99
CA ALA A 123 4.92 -7.32 2.77
C ALA A 123 3.72 -6.95 1.86
N SER A 124 3.97 -6.25 0.75
CA SER A 124 2.95 -5.94 -0.25
C SER A 124 2.52 -7.18 -1.04
N ALA A 125 3.46 -8.08 -1.39
CA ALA A 125 3.15 -9.38 -1.99
C ALA A 125 2.39 -10.32 -1.03
N ILE A 126 2.72 -10.29 0.27
CA ILE A 126 1.99 -11.01 1.32
C ILE A 126 0.56 -10.46 1.46
N THR A 127 0.41 -9.13 1.49
CA THR A 127 -0.91 -8.49 1.57
C THR A 127 -1.80 -8.80 0.36
N SER A 128 -1.17 -8.96 -0.81
CA SER A 128 -1.86 -9.38 -2.06
C SER A 128 -2.23 -10.86 -2.06
N GLY A 129 -1.68 -11.63 -1.11
CA GLY A 129 -1.89 -13.06 -0.98
C GLY A 129 -1.21 -13.84 -2.10
N TRP A 130 -0.07 -13.36 -2.61
CA TRP A 130 0.77 -14.09 -3.55
C TRP A 130 1.81 -14.93 -2.82
N VAL A 131 2.36 -14.37 -1.74
CA VAL A 131 3.34 -15.00 -0.85
C VAL A 131 2.72 -15.20 0.52
N ALA A 132 3.10 -16.26 1.22
CA ALA A 132 2.77 -16.48 2.63
C ALA A 132 4.03 -16.84 3.42
N GLU A 133 4.03 -16.54 4.72
CA GLU A 133 5.12 -16.89 5.63
C GLU A 133 4.97 -18.36 6.05
N SER A 134 6.10 -19.07 6.08
CA SER A 134 6.23 -20.43 6.59
C SER A 134 6.10 -20.46 8.13
N ASP A 135 6.02 -21.65 8.72
CA ASP A 135 6.15 -21.83 10.17
C ASP A 135 7.56 -21.45 10.67
N MET A 136 8.56 -21.52 9.79
CA MET A 136 9.93 -21.08 10.10
C MET A 136 10.10 -19.58 9.83
N PRO A 137 10.61 -18.80 10.81
CA PRO A 137 10.74 -17.36 10.67
C PRO A 137 11.74 -16.99 9.56
N GLY A 138 11.30 -16.13 8.64
CA GLY A 138 12.13 -15.68 7.52
C GLY A 138 12.10 -16.58 6.29
N GLU A 139 11.32 -17.65 6.31
CA GLU A 139 11.00 -18.46 5.14
C GLU A 139 9.60 -18.16 4.62
N TYR A 140 9.47 -18.18 3.29
CA TYR A 140 8.23 -17.84 2.60
C TYR A 140 7.92 -18.87 1.53
N TYR A 141 6.65 -19.07 1.24
CA TYR A 141 6.21 -19.94 0.14
C TYR A 141 5.23 -19.19 -0.76
N LEU A 142 5.04 -19.74 -1.96
CA LEU A 142 4.09 -19.22 -2.93
C LEU A 142 2.72 -19.85 -2.72
N THR A 143 1.68 -19.02 -2.70
CA THR A 143 0.30 -19.49 -2.56
C THR A 143 -0.27 -19.93 -3.92
N ASN A 144 -1.34 -20.74 -3.89
CA ASN A 144 -2.05 -21.18 -5.10
C ASN A 144 -2.58 -20.04 -5.97
N LYS A 145 -2.82 -18.85 -5.40
CA LYS A 145 -3.26 -17.67 -6.16
C LYS A 145 -2.22 -17.20 -7.15
N VAL A 146 -0.94 -17.44 -6.85
CA VAL A 146 0.16 -16.97 -7.67
C VAL A 146 0.24 -17.70 -9.00
N GLN A 147 -0.16 -18.98 -9.04
CA GLN A 147 -0.09 -19.79 -10.25
C GLN A 147 -0.94 -19.17 -11.37
N ASN A 148 -2.17 -18.77 -11.05
CA ASN A 148 -3.05 -18.07 -11.99
C ASN A 148 -2.45 -16.74 -12.49
N VAL A 149 -1.65 -16.09 -11.65
CA VAL A 149 -1.04 -14.78 -11.94
C VAL A 149 0.23 -14.93 -12.77
N LEU A 150 1.01 -15.99 -12.56
CA LEU A 150 2.19 -16.29 -13.36
C LEU A 150 1.81 -16.78 -14.77
N GLU A 151 0.71 -17.53 -14.90
CA GLU A 151 0.20 -17.99 -16.20
C GLU A 151 -0.60 -16.90 -16.94
N GLY A 152 -1.47 -16.17 -16.23
CA GLY A 152 -2.34 -15.14 -16.82
C GLY A 152 -1.72 -13.74 -16.88
N GLY A 153 -0.52 -13.56 -16.34
CA GLY A 153 0.14 -12.27 -16.16
C GLY A 153 -0.36 -11.53 -14.91
N PHE A 154 0.49 -10.63 -14.40
CA PHE A 154 0.09 -9.79 -13.27
C PHE A 154 -1.06 -8.87 -13.67
N PRO A 155 -2.12 -8.77 -12.84
CA PRO A 155 -3.16 -7.79 -13.08
C PRO A 155 -2.48 -6.43 -13.16
N VAL A 156 -2.68 -5.74 -14.28
CA VAL A 156 -2.22 -4.36 -14.41
C VAL A 156 -2.91 -3.62 -13.26
N GLU A 157 -2.11 -3.17 -12.29
CA GLU A 157 -2.58 -2.23 -11.29
C GLU A 157 -2.98 -0.96 -12.05
N THR A 158 -4.19 -0.97 -12.58
CA THR A 158 -4.87 0.24 -12.98
C THR A 158 -4.91 1.04 -11.68
N ARG A 159 -4.10 2.10 -11.62
CA ARG A 159 -4.07 3.06 -10.50
C ARG A 159 -5.46 3.68 -10.19
N ASN A 160 -6.48 3.30 -10.94
CA ASN A 160 -7.86 3.69 -10.77
C ASN A 160 -8.57 2.65 -9.91
N GLY A 161 -8.57 2.96 -8.61
CA GLY A 161 -9.40 2.44 -7.53
C GLY A 161 -10.26 1.21 -7.84
N SER A 162 -9.89 0.07 -7.26
CA SER A 162 -10.75 -1.11 -7.21
C SER A 162 -11.19 -1.41 -5.77
N PRO A 163 -12.43 -1.88 -5.56
CA PRO A 163 -13.23 -1.67 -4.37
C PRO A 163 -12.95 -2.75 -3.32
N ARG A 164 -12.48 -2.32 -2.15
CA ARG A 164 -12.23 -3.23 -1.04
C ARG A 164 -13.53 -3.46 -0.25
N ASN A 165 -14.35 -4.39 -0.74
CA ASN A 165 -15.36 -5.07 0.06
C ASN A 165 -14.65 -6.03 1.03
N ARG A 166 -14.54 -5.64 2.30
CA ARG A 166 -14.53 -6.60 3.42
C ARG A 166 -14.94 -5.88 4.70
N ALA A 167 -16.18 -6.16 5.08
CA ALA A 167 -16.75 -5.88 6.37
C ALA A 167 -15.84 -6.44 7.47
N ARG A 168 -15.24 -5.53 8.24
CA ARG A 168 -14.88 -5.78 9.64
C ARG A 168 -15.30 -4.54 10.40
N THR A 169 -16.25 -4.77 11.29
CA THR A 169 -16.81 -3.86 12.29
C THR A 169 -15.70 -3.11 12.99
N SER A 170 -15.47 -1.89 12.53
CA SER A 170 -14.78 -0.83 13.23
C SER A 170 -15.40 0.45 12.71
N THR A 171 -15.83 1.29 13.63
CA THR A 171 -16.43 2.61 13.45
C THR A 171 -15.44 3.54 12.73
N ILE A 172 -15.25 3.32 11.42
CA ILE A 172 -14.33 4.06 10.57
C ILE A 172 -15.17 4.88 9.62
N ARG A 173 -15.43 6.12 10.05
CA ARG A 173 -15.92 7.23 9.23
C ARG A 173 -15.11 7.27 7.93
N THR A 174 -15.81 7.04 6.83
CA THR A 174 -15.35 7.21 5.45
C THR A 174 -14.72 8.59 5.26
N ARG A 175 -13.38 8.66 5.30
CA ARG A 175 -12.65 9.78 4.70
C ARG A 175 -12.64 9.54 3.20
N ARG A 176 -13.73 9.93 2.54
CA ARG A 176 -13.65 10.43 1.16
C ARG A 176 -12.51 11.46 1.18
N SER A 177 -11.46 11.22 0.42
CA SER A 177 -10.60 12.28 -0.08
C SER A 177 -11.45 13.12 -1.06
N GLY A 178 -12.46 13.80 -0.52
CA GLY A 178 -12.99 14.97 -1.18
C GLY A 178 -11.82 15.94 -1.26
N GLY A 179 -11.52 16.42 -2.47
CA GLY A 179 -10.83 17.70 -2.58
C GLY A 179 -11.49 18.68 -1.61
N PRO A 180 -10.72 19.62 -1.02
CA PRO A 180 -11.17 20.44 0.10
C PRO A 180 -12.60 20.88 -0.16
N SER A 181 -13.55 20.28 0.56
CA SER A 181 -14.97 20.62 0.39
C SER A 181 -15.01 22.11 0.58
N LYS A 182 -15.37 22.87 -0.46
CA LYS A 182 -15.43 24.33 -0.40
C LYS A 182 -16.27 24.66 0.82
N SER A 183 -15.61 25.02 1.92
CA SER A 183 -16.28 25.33 3.15
C SER A 183 -17.12 26.56 2.85
N ALA A 184 -18.39 26.54 3.27
CA ALA A 184 -19.27 27.67 3.07
C ALA A 184 -18.59 28.96 3.56
N LYS A 185 -18.73 30.04 2.80
CA LYS A 185 -18.14 31.36 3.11
C LYS A 185 -18.56 31.78 4.54
N PRO A 186 -17.62 31.98 5.47
CA PRO A 186 -17.93 32.43 6.82
C PRO A 186 -18.70 33.75 6.83
N GLN A 187 -19.64 33.90 7.78
CA GLN A 187 -20.48 35.09 7.88
C GLN A 187 -19.69 36.38 8.09
N VAL A 188 -18.49 36.30 8.70
CA VAL A 188 -17.56 37.44 8.86
C VAL A 188 -17.07 38.02 7.53
N PHE A 189 -17.14 37.25 6.44
CA PHE A 189 -16.75 37.70 5.10
C PHE A 189 -17.95 37.99 4.19
N ALA A 190 -19.18 37.91 4.68
CA ALA A 190 -20.38 38.05 3.85
C ALA A 190 -20.42 39.41 3.10
N SER A 191 -19.90 40.47 3.72
CA SER A 191 -19.86 41.82 3.15
C SER A 191 -18.72 42.08 2.14
N ILE A 192 -17.79 41.14 1.99
CA ILE A 192 -16.61 41.30 1.11
C ILE A 192 -16.83 40.50 -0.15
N ASP A 193 -17.00 41.15 -1.29
CA ASP A 193 -17.22 40.46 -2.56
C ASP A 193 -15.90 39.93 -3.15
N GLU A 194 -14.85 40.77 -3.13
CA GLU A 194 -13.55 40.46 -3.72
C GLU A 194 -12.41 40.52 -2.70
N PHE A 195 -11.45 39.59 -2.83
CA PHE A 195 -10.23 39.56 -2.03
C PHE A 195 -9.06 40.12 -2.85
N PRO A 196 -8.70 41.41 -2.70
CA PRO A 196 -7.59 41.98 -3.44
C PRO A 196 -6.28 41.23 -3.13
N PRO A 197 -5.52 40.82 -4.16
CA PRO A 197 -4.26 40.10 -3.96
C PRO A 197 -3.15 41.01 -3.43
N VAL A 198 -3.33 42.34 -3.51
CA VAL A 198 -2.37 43.37 -3.10
C VAL A 198 -3.05 44.28 -2.08
N LEU A 199 -2.38 44.51 -0.95
CA LEU A 199 -2.80 45.47 0.07
C LEU A 199 -1.82 46.64 0.09
N ASP A 200 -2.31 47.82 0.47
CA ASP A 200 -1.49 49.03 0.46
C ASP A 200 -0.26 48.89 1.39
N GLY A 201 0.92 49.10 0.82
CA GLY A 201 2.21 48.96 1.49
C GLY A 201 2.62 47.53 1.88
N VAL A 202 1.99 46.48 1.33
CA VAL A 202 2.30 45.08 1.66
C VAL A 202 2.49 44.23 0.40
N LEU A 203 3.46 43.29 0.43
CA LEU A 203 3.67 42.29 -0.62
C LEU A 203 2.38 41.57 -1.00
N PRO A 204 2.22 41.21 -2.29
CA PRO A 204 1.12 40.34 -2.71
C PRO A 204 1.13 39.02 -1.94
N TYR A 205 -0.05 38.51 -1.57
CA TYR A 205 -0.18 37.32 -0.72
C TYR A 205 0.64 36.12 -1.23
N HIS A 206 0.59 35.85 -2.53
CA HIS A 206 1.29 34.73 -3.17
C HIS A 206 2.82 34.85 -3.18
N ARG A 207 3.38 36.03 -2.86
CA ARG A 207 4.83 36.27 -2.78
C ARG A 207 5.38 36.19 -1.36
N MET A 208 4.53 35.91 -0.36
CA MET A 208 5.01 35.81 1.01
C MET A 208 5.93 34.59 1.19
N PRO A 209 7.13 34.77 1.76
CA PRO A 209 8.17 33.73 1.75
C PRO A 209 7.86 32.58 2.72
N ALA A 210 7.09 32.82 3.78
CA ALA A 210 6.77 31.80 4.75
C ALA A 210 5.31 31.87 5.25
N GLN A 211 4.85 30.73 5.79
CA GLN A 211 3.46 30.53 6.20
C GLN A 211 3.04 31.40 7.39
N LYS A 212 4.00 31.86 8.22
CA LYS A 212 3.67 32.77 9.33
C LYS A 212 3.36 34.18 8.81
N GLU A 213 4.03 34.62 7.76
CA GLU A 213 3.80 35.90 7.08
C GLU A 213 2.47 35.85 6.31
N LEU A 214 2.12 34.71 5.70
CA LEU A 214 0.79 34.50 5.10
C LEU A 214 -0.34 34.67 6.14
N LEU A 215 -0.18 34.08 7.33
CA LEU A 215 -1.14 34.25 8.42
C LEU A 215 -1.21 35.72 8.88
N LEU A 216 -0.06 36.39 8.99
CA LEU A 216 0.01 37.79 9.40
C LEU A 216 -0.66 38.72 8.36
N TRP A 217 -0.48 38.43 7.07
CA TRP A 217 -1.18 39.11 5.97
C TRP A 217 -2.70 38.93 6.09
N ALA A 218 -3.18 37.71 6.37
CA ALA A 218 -4.61 37.45 6.57
C ALA A 218 -5.19 38.25 7.75
N LEU A 219 -4.42 38.42 8.83
CA LEU A 219 -4.82 39.27 9.97
C LEU A 219 -4.81 40.76 9.64
N TRP A 220 -3.86 41.22 8.81
CA TRP A 220 -3.81 42.59 8.31
C TRP A 220 -5.01 42.89 7.38
N PHE A 221 -5.32 41.96 6.47
CA PHE A 221 -6.50 42.02 5.62
C PHE A 221 -7.79 42.20 6.44
N ALA A 222 -7.95 41.41 7.51
CA ALA A 222 -9.10 41.53 8.40
C ALA A 222 -9.20 42.92 9.04
N LYS A 223 -8.08 43.49 9.49
CA LYS A 223 -8.04 44.83 10.09
C LYS A 223 -8.42 45.93 9.08
N VAL A 224 -7.91 45.86 7.84
CA VAL A 224 -8.20 46.86 6.79
C VAL A 224 -9.68 46.87 6.41
N ASN A 225 -10.35 45.73 6.50
CA ASN A 225 -11.79 45.58 6.21
C ASN A 225 -12.69 45.72 7.45
N ASP A 226 -12.18 46.34 8.53
CA ASP A 226 -12.90 46.56 9.80
C ASP A 226 -13.46 45.26 10.45
N ILE A 227 -12.83 44.11 10.17
CA ILE A 227 -13.18 42.84 10.82
C ILE A 227 -12.48 42.81 12.18
N LYS A 228 -13.27 42.74 13.26
CA LYS A 228 -12.80 42.71 14.67
C LYS A 228 -11.70 41.67 14.93
N GLY A 229 -11.69 40.56 14.20
CA GLY A 229 -10.64 39.54 14.23
C GLY A 229 -11.08 38.25 13.55
N LEU A 230 -10.15 37.32 13.36
CA LEU A 230 -10.42 36.05 12.67
C LEU A 230 -10.44 34.89 13.65
N THR A 231 -11.41 33.99 13.55
CA THR A 231 -11.30 32.69 14.22
C THR A 231 -10.27 31.80 13.50
N ASN A 232 -9.86 30.70 14.12
CA ASN A 232 -8.96 29.75 13.45
C ASN A 232 -9.58 29.18 12.16
N SER A 233 -10.90 28.95 12.13
CA SER A 233 -11.60 28.48 10.93
C SER A 233 -11.62 29.55 9.83
N ASP A 234 -11.87 30.82 10.19
CA ASP A 234 -11.92 31.91 9.23
C ASP A 234 -10.55 32.15 8.60
N ALA A 235 -9.48 32.06 9.40
CA ALA A 235 -8.11 32.20 8.91
C ALA A 235 -7.72 31.04 7.97
N VAL A 236 -8.09 29.79 8.27
CA VAL A 236 -7.89 28.66 7.35
C VAL A 236 -8.68 28.87 6.06
N TRP A 237 -9.93 29.30 6.17
CA TRP A 237 -10.79 29.54 5.01
C TRP A 237 -10.19 30.63 4.10
N LEU A 238 -9.84 31.79 4.68
CA LEU A 238 -9.28 32.93 3.95
C LEU A 238 -7.96 32.56 3.26
N THR A 239 -7.06 31.87 3.96
CA THR A 239 -5.77 31.47 3.38
C THR A 239 -5.90 30.44 2.26
N ASN A 240 -6.93 29.59 2.31
CA ASN A 240 -7.26 28.66 1.22
C ASN A 240 -7.83 29.40 0.00
N GLU A 241 -8.72 30.36 0.22
CA GLU A 241 -9.35 31.14 -0.86
C GLU A 241 -8.30 31.96 -1.63
N LEU A 242 -7.25 32.43 -0.94
CA LEU A 242 -6.12 33.15 -1.54
C LEU A 242 -5.08 32.24 -2.23
N GLY A 243 -5.31 30.92 -2.27
CA GLY A 243 -4.50 29.96 -3.04
C GLY A 243 -3.24 29.40 -2.36
N ALA A 244 -2.86 29.90 -1.18
CA ALA A 244 -1.74 29.38 -0.37
C ALA A 244 -2.23 28.90 1.00
N GLY A 245 -3.11 27.91 0.96
CA GLY A 245 -3.84 27.40 2.12
C GLY A 245 -2.97 26.95 3.28
N ILE A 246 -3.22 27.50 4.48
CA ILE A 246 -2.60 27.02 5.71
C ILE A 246 -3.46 25.92 6.29
N HIS A 247 -2.93 24.70 6.38
CA HIS A 247 -3.66 23.61 7.02
C HIS A 247 -3.93 23.95 8.50
N SER A 248 -5.17 23.74 8.95
CA SER A 248 -5.60 23.88 10.35
C SER A 248 -4.64 23.31 11.40
N LYS A 249 -3.98 22.18 11.12
CA LYS A 249 -2.98 21.56 12.01
C LYS A 249 -1.76 22.45 12.28
N HIS A 250 -1.38 23.26 11.30
CA HIS A 250 -0.20 24.14 11.40
C HIS A 250 -0.56 25.54 11.88
N LEU A 251 -1.82 25.98 11.73
CA LEU A 251 -2.25 27.33 12.07
C LEU A 251 -1.95 27.70 13.53
N THR A 252 -2.25 26.82 14.49
CA THR A 252 -1.96 27.06 15.91
C THR A 252 -0.48 27.25 16.17
N ALA A 253 0.38 26.40 15.60
CA ALA A 253 1.82 26.49 15.78
C ALA A 253 2.39 27.79 15.17
N ARG A 254 1.91 28.20 13.99
CA ARG A 254 2.31 29.46 13.36
C ARG A 254 1.85 30.68 14.15
N PHE A 255 0.61 30.65 14.65
CA PHE A 255 0.08 31.71 15.51
C PHE A 255 0.92 31.86 16.78
N GLU A 256 1.30 30.77 17.44
CA GLU A 256 2.14 30.84 18.64
C GLU A 256 3.52 31.47 18.37
N LEU A 257 4.10 31.24 17.19
CA LEU A 257 5.33 31.93 16.79
C LEU A 257 5.12 33.44 16.63
N LEU A 258 4.03 33.87 15.99
CA LEU A 258 3.68 35.29 15.85
C LEU A 258 3.37 35.94 17.20
N ARG A 259 2.68 35.22 18.09
CA ARG A 259 2.34 35.67 19.44
C ARG A 259 3.59 35.87 20.30
N LYS A 260 4.52 34.90 20.27
CA LYS A 260 5.81 35.01 20.97
C LYS A 260 6.64 36.19 20.47
N ALA A 261 6.58 36.49 19.17
CA ALA A 261 7.24 37.66 18.59
C ALA A 261 6.48 38.99 18.81
N GLY A 262 5.31 38.96 19.44
CA GLY A 262 4.49 40.15 19.67
C GLY A 262 3.81 40.71 18.42
N HIS A 263 3.76 39.96 17.31
CA HIS A 263 3.17 40.39 16.03
C HIS A 263 1.66 40.11 15.92
N ALA A 264 1.14 39.21 16.76
CA ALA A 264 -0.28 38.88 16.80
C ALA A 264 -0.73 38.62 18.24
N ASN A 265 -2.00 38.88 18.53
CA ASN A 265 -2.62 38.56 19.81
C ASN A 265 -3.91 37.74 19.59
N ARG A 266 -4.39 37.10 20.67
CA ARG A 266 -5.68 36.39 20.68
C ARG A 266 -6.55 37.03 21.76
N SER A 267 -7.74 37.46 21.37
CA SER A 267 -8.76 37.95 22.31
C SER A 267 -9.17 36.82 23.25
N THR A 268 -9.15 37.07 24.56
CA THR A 268 -9.63 36.10 25.57
C THR A 268 -11.15 35.97 25.56
N VAL A 269 -11.85 37.05 25.19
CA VAL A 269 -13.32 37.11 25.14
C VAL A 269 -13.84 36.37 23.91
N ASP A 270 -13.36 36.75 22.73
CA ASP A 270 -13.93 36.28 21.46
C ASP A 270 -13.15 35.10 20.84
N LYS A 271 -11.98 34.76 21.39
CA LYS A 271 -11.02 33.79 20.83
C LYS A 271 -10.54 34.11 19.40
N THR A 272 -10.78 35.33 18.93
CA THR A 272 -10.33 35.82 17.62
C THR A 272 -8.87 36.23 17.64
N LEU A 273 -8.16 35.97 16.55
CA LEU A 273 -6.81 36.39 16.28
C LEU A 273 -6.83 37.82 15.72
N ARG A 274 -5.91 38.69 16.16
CA ARG A 274 -5.73 40.04 15.61
C ARG A 274 -4.24 40.34 15.41
N ILE A 275 -3.95 41.20 14.46
CA ILE A 275 -2.61 41.76 14.27
C ILE A 275 -2.36 42.86 15.30
N THR A 276 -1.12 42.98 15.76
CA THR A 276 -0.68 44.07 16.66
C THR A 276 0.10 45.13 15.86
N PRO A 277 0.26 46.37 16.35
CA PRO A 277 1.04 47.39 15.66
C PRO A 277 2.49 46.96 15.31
N PRO A 278 3.22 46.22 16.18
CA PRO A 278 4.52 45.64 15.79
C PRO A 278 4.44 44.62 14.66
N GLY A 279 3.35 43.86 14.55
CA GLY A 279 3.12 42.93 13.43
C GLY A 279 2.91 43.66 12.10
N GLU A 280 2.25 44.82 12.13
CA GLU A 280 2.02 45.66 10.94
C GLU A 280 3.34 46.22 10.42
N ALA A 281 4.18 46.75 11.33
CA ALA A 281 5.51 47.24 11.00
C ALA A 281 6.40 46.12 10.43
N TYR A 282 6.34 44.91 11.01
CA TYR A 282 7.06 43.75 10.50
C TYR A 282 6.60 43.35 9.10
N LEU A 283 5.29 43.35 8.83
CA LEU A 283 4.77 42.99 7.51
C LEU A 283 5.23 43.99 6.42
N LYS A 284 5.27 45.28 6.76
CA LYS A 284 5.81 46.34 5.89
C LYS A 284 7.32 46.22 5.69
N SER A 285 8.09 45.85 6.72
CA SER A 285 9.54 45.68 6.58
C SER A 285 9.91 44.45 5.75
N VAL A 286 9.15 43.35 5.86
CA VAL A 286 9.27 42.19 4.97
C VAL A 286 8.98 42.60 3.52
N THR A 287 8.02 43.50 3.32
CA THR A 287 7.70 44.06 2.00
C THR A 287 8.85 44.86 1.43
N ALA A 288 9.41 45.79 2.20
CA ALA A 288 10.58 46.57 1.79
C ALA A 288 11.82 45.71 1.51
N LYS A 289 11.95 44.54 2.15
CA LYS A 289 13.08 43.62 1.94
C LYS A 289 12.98 42.79 0.66
N ASN A 290 11.77 42.54 0.14
CA ASN A 290 11.56 41.72 -1.07
C ASN A 290 11.00 42.52 -2.26
N ALA A 291 10.88 43.85 -2.12
CA ALA A 291 10.61 44.77 -3.24
C ALA A 291 11.92 45.06 -3.98
#